data_AF-A0A0F9T5K1-F1
#
_entry.id   AF-A0A0F9T5K1-F1
#
_cell.length_a   1.000
_cell.length_b   1.000
_cell.length_c   1.000
_cell.angle_alpha   90.00
_cell.angle_beta   90.00
_cell.angle_gamma   90.00
#
_symmetry.space_group_name_H-M   'P 1'
#
loop_
_entity.id
_entity.type
_entity.pdbx_description
1 polymer ?
#
loop_
_entity_poly.entity_id
_entity_poly.type
_entity_poly.pdbx_seq_one_letter_code
_entity_poly.pdbx_strand_id
1 'polypeptide(L)'
;MDTSELYIKTPEHREKLSIAMRGNRNQEKVRSLKTRARIANSMKGNGNTRGYLHDATMRLRCSLGKLAEKNPAWIGGRSYRPYTAEWTRELKQRIKDRDKQTCQLCIIQIEDVRELYVHHIDYDKSNNSEDNLITLCHSCHSKTNHHRTEWGIHNGWFSRNENNVRERYEGSPRILCEL
;
A
#
# COMPACT_ATOMS: atom_id res chain seq x y z
N MET A 1 -27.41 18.13 3.40
CA MET A 1 -27.70 17.34 2.19
C MET A 1 -27.25 15.93 2.48
N ASP A 2 -28.22 15.05 2.72
CA ASP A 2 -28.03 13.67 3.16
C ASP A 2 -27.68 12.81 1.95
N THR A 3 -26.45 12.27 1.91
CA THR A 3 -25.98 11.38 0.84
C THR A 3 -25.83 9.95 1.34
N SER A 4 -26.72 9.48 2.20
CA SER A 4 -26.83 8.05 2.51
C SER A 4 -27.63 7.29 1.44
N GLU A 5 -27.25 7.43 0.16
CA GLU A 5 -27.73 6.48 -0.85
C GLU A 5 -27.01 5.15 -0.62
N LEU A 6 -27.71 4.22 0.01
CA LEU A 6 -27.24 2.86 0.20
C LEU A 6 -26.91 2.27 -1.17
N TYR A 7 -25.64 1.93 -1.39
CA TYR A 7 -25.19 1.32 -2.63
C TYR A 7 -25.86 -0.05 -2.83
N ILE A 8 -26.86 -0.11 -3.70
CA ILE A 8 -27.55 -1.34 -4.07
C ILE A 8 -26.93 -1.87 -5.37
N LYS A 9 -26.27 -3.04 -5.29
CA LYS A 9 -25.70 -3.70 -6.47
C LYS A 9 -26.80 -4.08 -7.46
N THR A 10 -26.74 -3.48 -8.65
CA THR A 10 -27.66 -3.75 -9.77
C THR A 10 -27.52 -5.20 -10.25
N PRO A 11 -28.57 -5.77 -10.89
CA PRO A 11 -28.52 -7.11 -11.47
C PRO A 11 -27.34 -7.29 -12.43
N GLU A 12 -27.07 -6.28 -13.26
CA GLU A 12 -25.96 -6.28 -14.22
C GLU A 12 -24.59 -6.33 -13.51
N HIS A 13 -24.43 -5.61 -12.39
CA HIS A 13 -23.20 -5.66 -11.60
C HIS A 13 -22.99 -7.05 -10.99
N ARG A 14 -24.06 -7.73 -10.54
CA ARG A 14 -23.99 -9.11 -10.03
C ARG A 14 -23.60 -10.10 -11.12
N GLU A 15 -24.10 -9.88 -12.33
CA GLU A 15 -23.77 -10.72 -13.49
C GLU A 15 -22.31 -10.54 -13.93
N LYS A 16 -21.81 -9.30 -13.99
CA LYS A 16 -20.38 -9.02 -14.26
C LYS A 16 -19.47 -9.69 -13.23
N LEU A 17 -19.83 -9.65 -11.95
CA LEU A 17 -19.11 -10.36 -10.89
C LEU A 17 -19.16 -11.88 -11.08
N SER A 18 -20.31 -12.44 -11.48
CA SER A 18 -20.47 -13.87 -11.74
C SER A 18 -19.60 -14.34 -12.91
N ILE A 19 -19.60 -13.60 -14.02
CA ILE A 19 -18.80 -13.90 -15.21
C ILE A 19 -17.31 -13.85 -14.88
N ALA A 20 -16.85 -12.82 -14.15
CA ALA A 20 -15.45 -12.68 -13.74
C ALA A 20 -14.95 -13.81 -12.82
N MET A 21 -15.86 -14.52 -12.14
CA MET A 21 -15.53 -15.62 -11.23
C MET A 21 -15.52 -16.99 -11.90
N ARG A 22 -16.05 -17.12 -13.13
CA ARG A 22 -15.99 -18.38 -13.90
C ARG A 22 -14.53 -18.67 -14.28
N GLY A 23 -14.05 -19.87 -13.97
CA GLY A 23 -12.67 -20.30 -14.27
C GLY A 23 -11.61 -19.85 -13.25
N ASN A 24 -12.02 -19.23 -12.13
CA ASN A 24 -11.10 -18.90 -11.05
C ASN A 24 -10.60 -20.19 -10.37
N ARG A 25 -9.37 -20.63 -10.70
CA ARG A 25 -8.72 -21.85 -10.16
C ARG A 25 -8.58 -21.87 -8.63
N ASN A 26 -8.76 -20.74 -7.94
CA ASN A 26 -8.84 -20.72 -6.47
C ASN A 26 -10.16 -21.29 -5.93
N GLN A 27 -11.24 -21.33 -6.72
CA GLN A 27 -12.47 -22.06 -6.36
C GLN A 27 -12.31 -23.57 -6.52
N GLU A 28 -11.52 -24.03 -7.51
CA GLU A 28 -11.27 -25.46 -7.77
C GLU A 28 -10.35 -26.11 -6.72
N LYS A 29 -9.56 -25.30 -5.99
CA LYS A 29 -8.75 -25.77 -4.86
C LYS A 29 -9.64 -26.10 -3.66
N VAL A 30 -10.34 -27.24 -3.73
CA VAL A 30 -10.96 -27.85 -2.56
C VAL A 30 -9.83 -28.25 -1.60
N ARG A 31 -9.71 -27.54 -0.47
CA ARG A 31 -8.73 -27.87 0.57
C ARG A 31 -8.94 -29.32 1.00
N SER A 32 -7.85 -30.08 1.13
CA SER A 32 -7.92 -31.46 1.61
C SER A 32 -8.65 -31.55 2.95
N LEU A 33 -9.35 -32.66 3.21
CA LEU A 33 -10.09 -32.88 4.46
C LEU A 33 -9.21 -32.66 5.69
N LYS A 34 -7.93 -33.09 5.62
CA LYS A 34 -6.92 -32.87 6.66
C LYS A 34 -6.65 -31.39 6.94
N THR A 35 -6.54 -30.58 5.88
CA THR A 35 -6.36 -29.12 5.99
C THR A 35 -7.60 -28.45 6.58
N ARG A 36 -8.80 -28.89 6.14
CA ARG A 36 -10.07 -28.39 6.68
C ARG A 36 -10.22 -28.69 8.17
N ALA A 37 -9.88 -29.91 8.60
CA ALA A 37 -9.91 -30.31 10.00
C ALA A 37 -8.91 -29.51 10.86
N ARG A 38 -7.69 -29.27 10.36
CA ARG A 38 -6.68 -28.44 11.07
C ARG A 38 -7.16 -27.01 11.27
N ILE A 39 -7.75 -26.40 10.24
CA ILE A 39 -8.34 -25.05 10.32
C ILE A 39 -9.50 -25.04 11.31
N ALA A 40 -10.42 -26.01 11.23
CA ALA A 40 -11.56 -26.11 12.13
C ALA A 40 -11.14 -26.24 13.60
N ASN A 41 -10.15 -27.09 13.89
CA ASN A 41 -9.59 -27.24 15.24
C ASN A 41 -8.91 -25.95 15.73
N SER A 42 -8.19 -25.24 14.86
CA SER A 42 -7.57 -23.96 15.19
C SER A 42 -8.60 -22.84 15.46
N MET A 43 -9.81 -22.96 14.92
CA MET A 43 -10.89 -21.99 15.13
C MET A 43 -11.78 -22.35 16.33
N LYS A 44 -11.73 -23.59 16.82
CA LYS A 44 -12.54 -24.08 17.94
C LYS A 44 -12.08 -23.40 19.23
N GLY A 45 -12.95 -22.59 19.83
CA GLY A 45 -12.64 -21.82 21.04
C GLY A 45 -12.04 -20.43 20.80
N ASN A 46 -11.88 -20.00 19.53
CA ASN A 46 -11.49 -18.63 19.24
C ASN A 46 -12.65 -17.66 19.56
N GLY A 47 -12.62 -17.08 20.76
CA GLY A 47 -13.58 -16.08 21.22
C GLY A 47 -13.56 -14.79 20.40
N ASN A 48 -12.52 -14.55 19.59
CA ASN A 48 -12.36 -13.34 18.78
C ASN A 48 -13.36 -13.25 17.62
N THR A 49 -14.28 -14.20 17.46
CA THR A 49 -15.39 -14.11 16.49
C THR A 49 -16.77 -14.19 17.15
N ARG A 50 -16.85 -14.59 18.43
CA ARG A 50 -18.11 -14.77 19.17
C ARG A 50 -18.56 -13.42 19.73
N GLY A 51 -19.12 -12.59 18.85
CA GLY A 51 -19.54 -11.21 19.18
C GLY A 51 -19.15 -10.20 18.10
N TYR A 52 -18.34 -10.59 17.11
CA TYR A 52 -18.10 -9.80 15.91
C TYR A 52 -19.30 -9.92 14.97
N LEU A 53 -20.48 -9.49 15.44
CA LEU A 53 -21.47 -8.95 14.51
C LEU A 53 -20.75 -7.80 13.82
N HIS A 54 -20.46 -7.98 12.54
CA HIS A 54 -19.95 -6.97 11.63
C HIS A 54 -21.03 -5.87 11.40
N ASP A 55 -21.68 -5.48 12.49
CA ASP A 55 -22.74 -4.51 12.58
C ASP A 55 -22.23 -3.17 12.08
N ALA A 56 -23.16 -2.36 11.58
CA ALA A 56 -22.86 -1.06 11.02
C ALA A 56 -22.02 -0.21 11.99
N THR A 57 -22.26 -0.32 13.30
CA THR A 57 -21.53 0.40 14.35
C THR A 57 -20.05 0.02 14.43
N MET A 58 -19.69 -1.26 14.32
CA MET A 58 -18.29 -1.71 14.36
C MET A 58 -17.56 -1.40 13.05
N ARG A 59 -18.23 -1.51 11.90
CA ARG A 59 -17.71 -1.01 10.61
C ARG A 59 -17.36 0.46 10.70
N LEU A 60 -18.31 1.24 11.22
CA LEU A 60 -18.17 2.67 11.40
C LEU A 60 -17.02 2.99 12.36
N ARG A 61 -16.94 2.34 13.51
CA ARG A 61 -15.85 2.56 14.48
C ARG A 61 -14.48 2.27 13.88
N CYS A 62 -14.31 1.14 13.20
CA CYS A 62 -13.05 0.79 12.52
C CYS A 62 -12.71 1.78 11.39
N SER A 63 -13.71 2.29 10.68
CA SER A 63 -13.54 3.31 9.64
C SER A 63 -13.11 4.65 10.24
N LEU A 64 -13.86 5.13 11.25
CA LEU A 64 -13.58 6.38 11.96
C LEU A 64 -12.22 6.36 12.66
N GLY A 65 -11.79 5.21 13.17
CA GLY A 65 -10.46 5.03 13.78
C GLY A 65 -9.30 5.13 12.80
N LYS A 66 -9.55 5.15 11.49
CA LYS A 66 -8.54 5.30 10.42
C LYS A 66 -8.62 6.65 9.71
N LEU A 67 -9.46 7.57 10.17
CA LEU A 67 -9.58 8.90 9.56
C LEU A 67 -8.52 9.85 10.10
N ALA A 68 -7.89 10.57 9.17
CA ALA A 68 -7.00 11.69 9.43
C ALA A 68 -5.98 11.39 10.56
N GLU A 69 -5.92 12.23 11.60
CA GLU A 69 -4.97 12.16 12.72
C GLU A 69 -5.00 10.83 13.47
N LYS A 70 -6.11 10.10 13.42
CA LYS A 70 -6.24 8.80 14.11
C LYS A 70 -5.47 7.69 13.40
N ASN A 71 -5.13 7.89 12.13
CA ASN A 71 -4.29 6.96 11.38
C ASN A 71 -2.81 7.28 11.65
N PRO A 72 -2.01 6.36 12.21
CA PRO A 72 -0.58 6.61 12.47
C PRO A 72 0.24 6.86 11.19
N ALA A 73 -0.29 6.49 10.01
CA ALA A 73 0.32 6.80 8.73
C ALA A 73 -0.06 8.19 8.17
N TRP A 74 -0.95 8.93 8.84
CA TRP A 74 -1.35 10.26 8.41
C TRP A 74 -0.29 11.30 8.76
N ILE A 75 0.09 12.08 7.75
CA ILE A 75 1.15 13.09 7.86
C ILE A 75 0.54 14.42 7.42
N GLY A 76 -0.24 15.06 8.29
CA GLY A 76 -0.71 16.44 8.12
C GLY A 76 -1.44 16.71 6.80
N GLY A 77 -2.19 15.74 6.27
CA GLY A 77 -2.90 15.87 5.00
C GLY A 77 -2.01 16.05 3.76
N ARG A 78 -0.72 15.72 3.82
CA ARG A 78 0.23 15.92 2.72
C ARG A 78 -0.19 15.25 1.40
N SER A 79 -0.97 14.17 1.46
CA SER A 79 -1.59 13.52 0.29
C SER A 79 -2.52 14.46 -0.50
N TYR A 80 -3.20 15.39 0.17
CA TYR A 80 -4.14 16.34 -0.44
C TYR A 80 -3.45 17.55 -1.08
N ARG A 81 -2.15 17.76 -0.82
CA ARG A 81 -1.42 18.85 -1.47
C ARG A 81 -1.39 18.64 -2.99
N PRO A 82 -1.71 19.68 -3.78
CA PRO A 82 -1.71 19.59 -5.24
C PRO A 82 -0.29 19.37 -5.77
N TYR A 83 -0.20 18.78 -6.95
CA TYR A 83 1.03 18.85 -7.74
C TYR A 83 1.09 20.19 -8.47
N THR A 84 2.29 20.66 -8.78
CA THR A 84 2.47 21.85 -9.61
C THR A 84 2.15 21.53 -11.08
N ALA A 85 1.98 22.57 -11.91
CA ALA A 85 1.66 22.43 -13.32
C ALA A 85 2.74 21.69 -14.14
N GLU A 86 3.98 21.68 -13.65
CA GLU A 86 5.11 21.01 -14.29
C GLU A 86 5.08 19.48 -14.13
N TRP A 87 4.22 18.94 -13.25
CA TRP A 87 4.07 17.51 -13.03
C TRP A 87 3.28 16.82 -14.16
N THR A 88 3.77 16.98 -15.39
CA THR A 88 3.08 16.55 -16.60
C THR A 88 3.40 15.10 -16.97
N ARG A 89 2.69 14.57 -17.98
CA ARG A 89 2.97 13.24 -18.52
C ARG A 89 4.33 13.19 -19.22
N GLU A 90 4.71 14.28 -19.87
CA GLU A 90 5.96 14.43 -20.61
C GLU A 90 7.15 14.39 -19.66
N LEU A 91 7.09 15.13 -18.54
CA LEU A 91 8.11 15.05 -17.50
C LEU A 91 8.26 13.61 -16.99
N LYS A 92 7.15 12.94 -16.67
CA LYS A 92 7.19 11.56 -16.19
C LYS A 92 7.79 10.61 -17.21
N GLN A 93 7.49 10.80 -18.49
CA GLN A 93 8.04 9.99 -19.56
C GLN A 93 9.55 10.22 -19.71
N ARG A 94 10.02 11.47 -19.67
CA ARG A 94 11.46 11.79 -19.70
C ARG A 94 12.25 11.09 -18.58
N ILE A 95 11.72 11.10 -17.36
CA ILE A 95 12.37 10.42 -16.23
C ILE A 95 12.41 8.90 -16.44
N LYS A 96 11.32 8.30 -16.94
CA LYS A 96 11.29 6.86 -17.27
C LYS A 96 12.29 6.52 -18.38
N ASP A 97 12.42 7.37 -19.40
CA ASP A 97 13.32 7.15 -20.52
C ASP A 97 14.80 7.29 -20.09
N ARG A 98 15.11 8.30 -19.26
CA ARG A 98 16.43 8.46 -18.60
C ARG A 98 16.81 7.19 -17.83
N ASP A 99 15.86 6.66 -17.08
CA ASP A 99 16.01 5.46 -16.25
C ASP A 99 15.89 4.16 -17.06
N LYS A 100 15.87 4.25 -18.41
CA LYS A 100 15.78 3.13 -19.36
C LYS A 100 14.59 2.21 -19.12
N GLN A 101 13.47 2.78 -18.68
CA GLN A 101 12.27 2.06 -18.28
C GLN A 101 12.56 0.94 -17.26
N THR A 102 13.48 1.22 -16.34
CA THR A 102 13.90 0.28 -15.29
C THR A 102 13.61 0.88 -13.92
N CYS A 103 13.12 0.06 -12.99
CA CYS A 103 13.04 0.42 -11.58
C CYS A 103 14.44 0.64 -11.00
N GLN A 104 14.72 1.83 -10.50
CA GLN A 104 16.05 2.18 -9.98
C GLN A 104 16.37 1.59 -8.60
N LEU A 105 15.42 0.88 -7.96
CA LEU A 105 15.64 0.22 -6.67
C LEU A 105 15.80 -1.31 -6.79
N CYS A 106 15.07 -1.96 -7.69
CA CYS A 106 15.14 -3.43 -7.82
C CYS A 106 15.50 -3.90 -9.22
N ILE A 107 15.82 -2.96 -10.13
CA ILE A 107 16.29 -3.22 -11.50
C ILE A 107 15.29 -3.98 -12.39
N ILE A 108 14.04 -4.14 -11.94
CA ILE A 108 12.98 -4.75 -12.76
C ILE A 108 12.63 -3.83 -13.93
N GLN A 109 12.50 -4.41 -15.12
CA GLN A 109 12.17 -3.69 -16.34
C GLN A 109 10.65 -3.52 -16.51
N ILE A 110 10.24 -2.61 -17.39
CA ILE A 110 8.83 -2.37 -17.70
C ILE A 110 8.13 -3.61 -18.28
N GLU A 111 8.84 -4.49 -18.98
CA GLU A 111 8.26 -5.70 -19.58
C GLU A 111 7.76 -6.72 -18.53
N ASP A 112 8.35 -6.69 -17.33
CA ASP A 112 8.03 -7.62 -16.23
C ASP A 112 6.99 -7.06 -15.25
N VAL A 113 6.54 -5.81 -15.44
CA VAL A 113 5.59 -5.14 -14.56
C VAL A 113 4.47 -4.47 -15.34
N ARG A 114 3.35 -4.19 -14.68
CA ARG A 114 2.23 -3.49 -15.33
C ARG A 114 2.58 -2.03 -15.68
N GLU A 115 3.31 -1.36 -14.79
CA GLU A 115 3.61 0.07 -14.91
C GLU A 115 4.80 0.45 -14.01
N LEU A 116 5.51 1.49 -14.42
CA LEU A 116 6.49 2.21 -13.61
C LEU A 116 5.96 3.59 -13.19
N TYR A 117 6.30 4.00 -11.97
CA TYR A 117 5.92 5.26 -11.35
C TYR A 117 7.13 6.16 -11.19
N VAL A 118 6.92 7.47 -11.25
CA VAL A 118 7.95 8.46 -10.91
C VAL A 118 7.71 8.93 -9.48
N HIS A 119 8.75 8.89 -8.68
CA HIS A 119 8.75 9.20 -7.27
C HIS A 119 9.63 10.41 -6.97
N HIS A 120 9.14 11.33 -6.12
CA HIS A 120 9.94 12.41 -5.55
C HIS A 120 10.79 11.87 -4.40
N ILE A 121 12.12 11.93 -4.53
CA ILE A 121 13.09 11.42 -3.56
C ILE A 121 12.98 12.16 -2.21
N ASP A 122 12.86 13.49 -2.25
CA ASP A 122 12.68 14.35 -1.08
C ASP A 122 11.23 14.35 -0.54
N TYR A 123 10.32 13.68 -1.25
CA TYR A 123 8.90 13.66 -0.95
C TYR A 123 8.21 15.03 -1.04
N ASP A 124 8.80 16.04 -1.63
CA ASP A 124 8.13 17.29 -1.94
C ASP A 124 7.53 17.27 -3.35
N LYS A 125 6.19 17.39 -3.43
CA LYS A 125 5.46 17.35 -4.71
C LYS A 125 5.69 18.60 -5.58
N SER A 126 6.26 19.67 -5.01
CA SER A 126 6.66 20.86 -5.76
C SER A 126 8.05 20.76 -6.37
N ASN A 127 8.91 19.85 -5.91
CA ASN A 127 10.28 19.75 -6.38
C ASN A 127 10.39 18.80 -7.59
N ASN A 128 10.15 19.33 -8.78
CA ASN A 128 10.20 18.56 -10.03
C ASN A 128 11.58 18.54 -10.71
N SER A 129 12.65 18.86 -9.97
CA SER A 129 14.01 18.71 -10.50
C SER A 129 14.24 17.26 -10.93
N GLU A 130 14.82 17.03 -12.11
CA GLU A 130 15.04 15.68 -12.62
C GLU A 130 15.89 14.84 -11.65
N ASP A 131 16.86 15.46 -10.96
CA ASP A 131 17.71 14.80 -9.95
C ASP A 131 16.95 14.39 -8.68
N ASN A 132 15.78 14.97 -8.43
CA ASN A 132 14.89 14.62 -7.34
C ASN A 132 13.83 13.58 -7.74
N LEU A 133 13.79 13.19 -9.02
CA LEU A 133 12.79 12.26 -9.55
C LEU A 133 13.43 10.91 -9.88
N ILE A 134 12.72 9.83 -9.53
CA ILE A 134 13.22 8.47 -9.76
C ILE A 134 12.12 7.50 -10.20
N THR A 135 12.46 6.61 -11.14
CA THR A 135 11.56 5.58 -11.65
C THR A 135 11.55 4.35 -10.74
N LEU A 136 10.37 3.94 -10.28
CA LEU A 136 10.14 2.78 -9.40
C LEU A 136 8.99 1.91 -9.89
N CYS A 137 9.08 0.59 -9.69
CA CYS A 137 7.95 -0.31 -9.87
C CYS A 137 6.90 -0.14 -8.76
N HIS A 138 5.69 -0.66 -8.95
CA HIS A 138 4.60 -0.57 -7.96
C HIS A 138 5.03 -1.00 -6.54
N SER A 139 5.76 -2.12 -6.42
CA SER A 139 6.21 -2.66 -5.12
C SER A 139 7.19 -1.71 -4.43
N CYS A 140 8.20 -1.23 -5.16
CA CYS A 140 9.20 -0.30 -4.64
C CYS A 140 8.60 1.08 -4.32
N HIS A 141 7.71 1.58 -5.17
CA HIS A 141 6.99 2.83 -4.95
C HIS A 141 6.11 2.78 -3.68
N SER A 142 5.42 1.66 -3.46
CA SER A 142 4.65 1.46 -2.22
C SER A 142 5.58 1.41 -1.00
N LYS A 143 6.66 0.63 -1.08
CA LYS A 143 7.65 0.47 0.01
C LYS A 143 8.27 1.80 0.44
N THR A 144 8.68 2.63 -0.51
CA THR A 144 9.34 3.93 -0.29
C THR A 144 8.39 5.02 0.22
N ASN A 145 7.08 4.83 0.15
CA ASN A 145 6.13 5.74 0.79
C ASN A 145 6.07 5.59 2.32
N HIS A 146 6.68 4.55 2.87
CA HIS A 146 6.83 4.32 4.30
C HIS A 146 8.26 4.59 4.74
N HIS A 147 8.43 4.97 6.02
CA HIS A 147 9.74 5.22 6.62
C HIS A 147 10.62 6.16 5.79
N ARG A 148 10.04 7.27 5.36
CA ARG A 148 10.61 8.21 4.38
C ARG A 148 12.00 8.73 4.73
N THR A 149 12.31 8.87 6.02
CA THR A 149 13.64 9.26 6.51
C THR A 149 14.73 8.23 6.22
N GLU A 150 14.36 6.99 5.90
CA GLU A 150 15.28 5.90 5.60
C GLU A 150 15.58 5.77 4.11
N TRP A 151 14.99 6.57 3.22
CA TRP A 151 15.21 6.46 1.78
C TRP A 151 15.91 7.69 1.23
N GLY A 152 16.87 7.48 0.34
CA GLY A 152 17.62 8.58 -0.27
C GLY A 152 18.70 8.08 -1.22
N ILE A 153 19.46 9.03 -1.77
CA ILE A 153 20.63 8.72 -2.60
C ILE A 153 21.84 8.54 -1.68
N HIS A 154 22.43 7.35 -1.73
CA HIS A 154 23.64 6.99 -0.99
C HIS A 154 24.67 6.45 -1.97
N ASN A 155 25.88 7.04 -1.97
CA ASN A 155 26.94 6.69 -2.93
C ASN A 155 26.47 6.70 -4.39
N GLY A 156 25.62 7.66 -4.75
CA GLY A 156 25.07 7.80 -6.10
C GLY A 156 23.93 6.83 -6.45
N TRP A 157 23.45 6.01 -5.51
CA TRP A 157 22.39 5.05 -5.75
C TRP A 157 21.23 5.18 -4.77
N PHE A 158 20.00 5.08 -5.28
CA PHE A 158 18.82 5.20 -4.44
C PHE A 158 18.60 3.93 -3.63
N SER A 159 18.77 4.04 -2.32
CA SER A 159 18.75 2.90 -1.40
C SER A 159 18.18 3.27 -0.05
N ARG A 160 18.00 2.25 0.79
CA ARG A 160 17.61 2.46 2.18
C ARG A 160 18.85 2.73 3.03
N ASN A 161 18.82 3.79 3.82
CA ASN A 161 19.82 4.10 4.83
C ASN A 161 19.61 3.24 6.07
N GLU A 162 20.42 2.20 6.23
CA GLU A 162 20.38 1.31 7.38
C GLU A 162 20.74 2.01 8.72
N ASN A 163 21.44 3.15 8.71
CA ASN A 163 21.74 3.89 9.94
C ASN A 163 20.47 4.54 10.53
N ASN A 164 19.61 5.09 9.67
CA ASN A 164 18.34 5.70 10.10
C ASN A 164 17.32 4.64 10.56
N VAL A 165 17.50 3.38 10.15
CA VAL A 165 16.72 2.25 10.66
C VAL A 165 17.06 1.99 12.13
N ARG A 166 18.34 2.03 12.51
CA ARG A 166 18.80 1.72 13.87
C ARG A 166 18.31 2.74 14.88
N GLU A 167 18.40 4.03 14.57
CA GLU A 167 17.91 5.12 15.43
C GLU A 167 16.41 4.97 15.77
N ARG A 168 15.58 4.52 14.82
CA ARG A 168 14.14 4.25 15.06
C ARG A 168 13.92 3.18 16.13
N TYR A 169 14.75 2.15 16.18
CA TYR A 169 14.60 1.03 17.12
C TYR A 169 15.31 1.26 18.45
N GLU A 170 16.37 2.09 18.48
CA GLU A 170 17.06 2.47 19.72
C GLU A 170 16.26 3.47 20.56
N GLY A 171 15.42 4.31 19.93
CA GLY A 171 14.47 5.19 20.61
C GLY A 171 13.08 4.58 20.90
N SER A 172 12.82 3.35 20.45
CA SER A 172 11.56 2.64 20.74
C SER A 172 11.70 1.94 22.09
N PRO A 173 10.89 2.26 23.12
CA PRO A 173 10.97 1.58 24.40
C PRO A 173 10.77 0.09 24.16
N ARG A 174 11.85 -0.69 24.29
CA ARG A 174 11.73 -2.14 24.41
C ARG A 174 10.90 -2.34 25.67
N ILE A 175 9.65 -2.72 25.52
CA ILE A 175 8.91 -3.35 26.60
C ILE A 175 9.67 -4.65 26.87
N LEU A 176 10.61 -4.58 27.80
CA LEU A 176 11.13 -5.76 28.46
C LEU A 176 9.93 -6.32 29.23
N CYS A 177 9.24 -7.30 28.63
CA CYS A 177 8.48 -8.23 29.44
C CYS A 177 9.53 -8.99 30.25
N GLU A 178 9.72 -8.56 31.50
CA GLU A 178 10.34 -9.39 32.52
C GLU A 178 9.52 -10.69 32.63
N LEU A 179 10.21 -11.83 32.52
CA LEU A 179 9.66 -13.18 32.63
C LEU A 179 9.43 -13.56 34.10
#